data_AF-A0A525WK92-F1
#
_entry.id   AF-A0A525WK92-F1
#
_cell.length_a   1.000
_cell.length_b   1.000
_cell.length_c   1.000
_cell.angle_alpha   90.00
_cell.angle_beta   90.00
_cell.angle_gamma   90.00
#
_symmetry.space_group_name_H-M   'P 1'
#
loop_
_entity.id
_entity.type
_entity.pdbx_description
1 polymer ?
#
loop_
_entity_poly.entity_id
_entity_poly.type
_entity_poly.pdbx_seq_one_letter_code
_entity_poly.pdbx_strand_id
1 'polypeptide(L)'
;MDNKLTIFDVSGPFREPREPIFSYDYSVQRQAWATPVGIRVKVSIPDELDVLRERLLGVVAGSPGQQMVIGKVLSRTIADWKVQIAEAEGMLLERRDVMLAPFVGPLVHLFQKLEVLFEQEKATLREEVRKRVGL
;
A
#
# COMPACT_ATOMS: atom_id res chain seq x y z
N MET A 1 -22.80 -5.96 14.93
CA MET A 1 -21.67 -6.80 15.40
C MET A 1 -20.43 -6.26 14.73
N ASP A 2 -19.42 -5.86 15.52
CA ASP A 2 -18.15 -5.32 15.01
C ASP A 2 -17.37 -6.39 14.25
N ASN A 3 -17.62 -6.49 12.94
CA ASN A 3 -16.87 -7.38 12.06
C ASN A 3 -15.63 -6.67 11.51
N LYS A 4 -14.90 -5.91 12.34
CA LYS A 4 -13.74 -5.12 11.90
C LYS A 4 -12.56 -6.03 11.52
N LEU A 5 -11.88 -5.72 10.43
CA LEU A 5 -10.64 -6.39 10.06
C LEU A 5 -9.48 -5.88 10.92
N THR A 6 -8.72 -6.80 11.49
CA THR A 6 -7.51 -6.50 12.26
C THR A 6 -6.30 -7.06 11.52
N ILE A 7 -5.27 -6.23 11.36
CA ILE A 7 -3.98 -6.62 10.80
C ILE A 7 -3.09 -7.09 11.94
N PHE A 8 -2.64 -8.34 11.90
CA PHE A 8 -1.77 -8.96 12.91
C PHE A 8 -0.29 -8.76 12.62
N ASP A 9 0.09 -9.01 11.37
CA ASP A 9 1.46 -8.94 10.94
C ASP A 9 1.51 -8.51 9.49
N VAL A 10 2.60 -7.85 9.11
CA VAL A 10 2.86 -7.52 7.72
C VAL A 10 4.33 -7.65 7.38
N SER A 11 4.62 -8.37 6.30
CA SER A 11 5.98 -8.60 5.81
C SER A 11 6.19 -7.98 4.42
N GLY A 12 7.46 -7.65 4.10
CA GLY A 12 7.86 -7.00 2.85
C GLY A 12 8.66 -5.70 3.04
N PRO A 13 8.96 -4.96 1.96
CA PRO A 13 8.60 -5.26 0.56
C PRO A 13 9.38 -6.44 0.00
N PHE A 14 8.69 -7.31 -0.73
CA PHE A 14 9.31 -8.31 -1.61
C PHE A 14 9.36 -7.77 -3.04
N ARG A 15 10.53 -7.84 -3.68
CA ARG A 15 10.65 -7.48 -5.10
C ARG A 15 10.24 -8.68 -5.94
N GLU A 16 9.17 -8.56 -6.72
CA GLU A 16 8.73 -9.64 -7.61
C GLU A 16 9.76 -9.85 -8.75
N PRO A 17 10.17 -11.10 -9.06
CA PRO A 17 11.29 -11.34 -9.98
C PRO A 17 11.02 -10.95 -11.44
N ARG A 18 9.75 -11.01 -11.88
CA ARG A 18 9.36 -10.89 -13.29
C ARG A 18 8.49 -9.67 -13.59
N GLU A 19 8.09 -8.93 -12.57
CA GLU A 19 7.16 -7.81 -12.67
C GLU A 19 7.77 -6.60 -11.98
N PRO A 20 7.57 -5.36 -12.46
CA PRO A 20 8.00 -4.15 -11.75
C PRO A 20 7.08 -3.84 -10.56
N ILE A 21 6.94 -4.78 -9.63
CA ILE A 21 6.03 -4.75 -8.49
C ILE A 21 6.79 -4.97 -7.18
N PHE A 22 6.34 -4.27 -6.13
CA PHE A 22 6.60 -4.65 -4.74
C PHE A 22 5.40 -5.37 -4.15
N SER A 23 5.66 -6.45 -3.41
CA SER A 23 4.62 -7.21 -2.72
C SER A 23 4.76 -7.09 -1.21
N TYR A 24 3.61 -7.08 -0.53
CA TYR A 24 3.50 -7.13 0.92
C TYR A 24 2.51 -8.19 1.31
N ASP A 25 2.85 -9.04 2.28
CA ASP A 25 1.95 -10.05 2.81
C ASP A 25 1.42 -9.60 4.16
N TYR A 26 0.10 -9.45 4.25
CA TYR A 26 -0.63 -9.09 5.45
C TYR A 26 -1.28 -10.34 6.03
N SER A 27 -1.11 -10.57 7.31
CA SER A 27 -1.91 -11.52 8.08
C SER A 27 -3.07 -10.76 8.72
N VAL A 28 -4.30 -11.07 8.33
CA VAL A 28 -5.49 -10.35 8.81
C VAL A 28 -6.52 -11.31 9.40
N GLN A 29 -7.31 -10.83 10.35
CA GLN A 29 -8.38 -11.61 10.95
C GLN A 29 -9.59 -10.72 11.25
N ARG A 30 -10.78 -11.31 11.15
CA ARG A 30 -12.00 -10.76 11.74
C ARG A 30 -12.37 -11.57 12.97
N GLN A 31 -13.08 -10.97 13.92
CA GLN A 31 -13.50 -11.67 15.15
C GLN A 31 -14.30 -12.96 14.87
N ALA A 32 -15.07 -12.98 13.77
CA ALA A 32 -15.84 -14.14 13.36
C ALA A 32 -14.99 -15.28 12.75
N TRP A 33 -13.70 -15.07 12.47
CA TRP A 33 -12.84 -16.07 11.84
C TRP A 33 -11.98 -16.79 12.88
N ALA A 34 -11.99 -18.12 12.83
CA ALA A 34 -11.20 -18.97 13.73
C ALA A 34 -9.68 -18.79 13.58
N THR A 35 -9.20 -18.39 12.40
CA THR A 35 -7.77 -18.19 12.10
C THR A 35 -7.57 -16.97 11.19
N PRO A 36 -6.37 -16.34 11.21
CA PRO A 36 -6.00 -15.32 10.23
C PRO A 36 -5.95 -15.88 8.80
N VAL A 37 -6.08 -14.98 7.83
CA VAL A 37 -5.91 -15.23 6.39
C VAL A 37 -4.86 -14.28 5.81
N GLY A 38 -4.24 -14.68 4.71
CA GLY A 38 -3.22 -13.90 4.02
C GLY A 38 -3.78 -12.95 2.98
N ILE A 39 -3.33 -11.70 2.96
CA ILE A 39 -3.54 -10.79 1.84
C ILE A 39 -2.19 -10.42 1.25
N ARG A 40 -1.97 -10.79 0.00
CA ARG A 40 -0.81 -10.32 -0.78
C ARG A 40 -1.19 -9.07 -1.54
N VAL A 41 -0.59 -7.95 -1.18
CA VAL A 41 -0.80 -6.67 -1.84
C VAL A 41 0.34 -6.42 -2.81
N LYS A 42 0.00 -6.29 -4.09
CA LYS A 42 0.93 -5.90 -5.14
C LYS A 42 0.83 -4.40 -5.38
N VAL A 43 1.97 -3.72 -5.33
CA VAL A 43 2.13 -2.30 -5.63
C VAL A 43 2.97 -2.18 -6.90
N SER A 44 2.38 -1.67 -7.99
CA SER A 44 3.12 -1.37 -9.21
C SER A 44 4.09 -0.23 -8.96
N ILE A 45 5.36 -0.45 -9.32
CA ILE A 45 6.40 0.57 -9.25
C ILE A 45 6.07 1.71 -10.26
N PRO A 46 5.91 1.43 -11.56
CA PRO A 46 5.67 2.50 -12.54
C PRO A 46 4.28 3.14 -12.41
N ASP A 47 3.24 2.37 -12.09
CA ASP A 47 1.86 2.85 -12.21
C ASP A 47 1.27 3.39 -10.89
N GLU A 48 1.84 3.02 -9.74
CA GLU A 48 1.32 3.46 -8.43
C GLU A 48 2.40 4.21 -7.64
N LEU A 49 3.54 3.56 -7.37
CA LEU A 49 4.58 4.13 -6.52
C LEU A 49 5.21 5.39 -7.13
N ASP A 50 5.68 5.30 -8.38
CA ASP A 50 6.39 6.39 -9.04
C ASP A 50 5.47 7.59 -9.27
N VAL A 51 4.21 7.34 -9.65
CA VAL A 51 3.16 8.35 -9.82
C VAL A 51 2.93 9.15 -8.52
N LEU A 52 2.74 8.46 -7.39
CA LEU A 52 2.50 9.14 -6.11
C LEU A 52 3.79 9.77 -5.55
N ARG A 53 4.95 9.17 -5.82
CA ARG A 53 6.25 9.72 -5.40
C ARG A 53 6.52 11.06 -6.05
N GLU A 54 6.31 11.15 -7.37
CA GLU A 54 6.49 12.39 -8.13
C GLU A 54 5.57 13.50 -7.60
N ARG A 55 4.31 13.16 -7.29
CA ARG A 55 3.36 14.11 -6.69
C ARG A 55 3.69 14.53 -5.26
N LEU A 56 4.39 13.68 -4.50
CA LEU A 56 4.78 13.96 -3.12
C LEU A 56 5.97 14.91 -3.04
N LEU A 57 6.99 14.68 -3.87
CA LEU A 57 8.30 15.33 -3.75
C LEU A 57 8.68 16.24 -4.92
N GLY A 58 7.97 16.17 -6.05
CA GLY A 58 8.36 16.86 -7.29
C GLY A 58 9.60 16.24 -7.94
N VAL A 59 10.36 17.03 -8.70
CA VAL A 59 11.57 16.59 -9.41
C VAL A 59 12.67 16.22 -8.41
N VAL A 60 12.89 14.91 -8.25
CA VAL A 60 14.03 14.21 -7.62
C VAL A 60 14.73 14.99 -6.50
N ALA A 61 14.18 14.90 -5.28
CA ALA A 61 14.81 15.44 -4.08
C ALA A 61 15.58 14.36 -3.29
N GLY A 62 16.89 14.52 -3.10
CA GLY A 62 17.70 13.71 -2.18
C GLY A 62 18.63 12.67 -2.86
N SER A 63 19.50 12.07 -2.06
CA SER A 63 20.48 11.06 -2.48
C SER A 63 19.83 9.72 -2.84
N PRO A 64 20.52 8.81 -3.55
CA PRO A 64 19.99 7.47 -3.86
C PRO A 64 19.50 6.70 -2.63
N GLY A 65 20.22 6.79 -1.50
CA GLY A 65 19.80 6.17 -0.24
C GLY A 65 18.53 6.79 0.33
N GLN A 66 18.39 8.11 0.24
CA GLN A 66 17.17 8.82 0.64
C GLN A 66 15.98 8.41 -0.24
N GLN A 67 16.19 8.32 -1.55
CA GLN A 67 15.18 7.85 -2.52
C GLN A 67 14.73 6.41 -2.23
N MET A 68 15.64 5.53 -1.82
CA MET A 68 15.27 4.16 -1.39
C MET A 68 14.39 4.16 -0.14
N VAL A 69 14.72 4.96 0.87
CA VAL A 69 13.93 5.07 2.11
C VAL A 69 12.54 5.63 1.80
N ILE A 70 12.47 6.70 1.01
CA ILE A 70 11.21 7.28 0.52
C ILE A 70 10.38 6.22 -0.18
N GLY A 71 10.99 5.51 -1.14
CA GLY A 71 10.32 4.46 -1.90
C GLY A 71 9.73 3.39 -0.99
N LYS A 72 10.48 2.93 0.01
CA LYS A 72 10.02 1.92 0.98
C LYS A 72 8.86 2.40 1.86
N VAL A 73 8.93 3.65 2.33
CA VAL A 73 7.86 4.26 3.15
C VAL A 73 6.60 4.39 2.29
N LEU A 74 6.72 4.99 1.11
CA LEU A 74 5.58 5.24 0.24
C LEU A 74 4.96 3.94 -0.28
N SER A 75 5.76 2.96 -0.71
CA SER A 75 5.23 1.67 -1.17
C SER A 75 4.51 0.93 -0.05
N ARG A 76 4.98 1.10 1.20
CA ARG A 76 4.30 0.55 2.37
C ARG A 76 2.96 1.23 2.63
N THR A 77 2.95 2.55 2.67
CA THR A 77 1.73 3.34 2.88
C THR A 77 0.68 3.04 1.81
N ILE A 78 1.10 2.95 0.54
CA ILE A 78 0.21 2.53 -0.56
C ILE A 78 -0.38 1.15 -0.27
N ALA A 79 0.43 0.17 0.13
CA ALA A 79 -0.08 -1.16 0.44
C ALA A 79 -1.11 -1.14 1.57
N ASP A 80 -0.89 -0.34 2.63
CA ASP A 80 -1.83 -0.17 3.74
C ASP A 80 -3.16 0.44 3.27
N TRP A 81 -3.12 1.50 2.45
CA TRP A 81 -4.32 2.10 1.85
C TRP A 81 -5.06 1.13 0.94
N LYS A 82 -4.36 0.29 0.18
CA LYS A 82 -5.00 -0.72 -0.68
C LYS A 82 -5.77 -1.75 0.14
N VAL A 83 -5.27 -2.15 1.31
CA VAL A 83 -6.03 -3.03 2.24
C VAL A 83 -7.28 -2.32 2.74
N GLN A 84 -7.18 -1.04 3.14
CA GLN A 84 -8.33 -0.25 3.59
C GLN A 84 -9.39 -0.11 2.50
N ILE A 85 -8.97 0.20 1.27
CA ILE A 85 -9.86 0.29 0.10
C ILE A 85 -10.51 -1.08 -0.17
N ALA A 86 -9.72 -2.15 -0.21
CA ALA A 86 -10.26 -3.50 -0.45
C ALA A 86 -11.26 -3.94 0.64
N GLU A 87 -11.04 -3.56 1.90
CA GLU A 87 -12.02 -3.77 2.96
C GLU A 87 -13.31 -2.97 2.70
N ALA A 88 -13.18 -1.67 2.38
CA ALA A 88 -14.33 -0.80 2.12
C ALA A 88 -15.15 -1.23 0.89
N GLU A 89 -14.50 -1.79 -0.12
CA GLU A 89 -15.13 -2.35 -1.33
C GLU A 89 -15.69 -3.77 -1.12
N GLY A 90 -15.58 -4.32 0.10
CA GLY A 90 -16.09 -5.66 0.41
C GLY A 90 -15.29 -6.81 -0.21
N MET A 91 -14.10 -6.56 -0.74
CA MET A 91 -13.23 -7.58 -1.34
C MET A 91 -12.68 -8.57 -0.30
N LEU A 92 -12.70 -8.18 0.98
CA LEU A 92 -12.14 -8.92 2.12
C LEU A 92 -13.23 -9.43 3.09
N LEU A 93 -14.44 -9.70 2.57
CA LEU A 93 -15.58 -10.21 3.37
C LEU A 93 -15.47 -11.71 3.65
N GLU A 94 -14.92 -12.46 2.71
CA GLU A 94 -14.78 -13.92 2.82
C GLU A 94 -13.48 -14.32 3.52
N ARG A 95 -13.53 -15.42 4.28
CA ARG A 95 -12.34 -16.02 4.91
C ARG A 95 -11.53 -16.81 3.88
N ARG A 96 -10.79 -16.10 3.03
CA ARG A 96 -9.90 -16.68 2.03
C ARG A 96 -8.68 -15.79 1.82
N ASP A 97 -7.61 -16.39 1.32
CA ASP A 97 -6.45 -15.61 0.91
C ASP A 97 -6.79 -14.77 -0.32
N VAL A 98 -6.33 -13.52 -0.32
CA VAL A 98 -6.64 -12.55 -1.39
C VAL A 98 -5.35 -11.98 -1.94
N MET A 99 -5.22 -11.97 -3.26
CA MET A 99 -4.18 -11.22 -3.95
C MET A 99 -4.78 -9.91 -4.48
N LEU A 100 -4.38 -8.79 -3.89
CA LEU A 100 -4.74 -7.46 -4.39
C LEU A 100 -3.76 -7.07 -5.49
N ALA A 101 -4.23 -7.09 -6.72
CA ALA A 101 -3.47 -6.66 -7.88
C ALA A 101 -3.19 -5.15 -7.86
N PRO A 102 -2.24 -4.65 -8.66
CA PRO A 102 -2.09 -3.22 -8.91
C PRO A 102 -3.42 -2.59 -9.35
N PHE A 103 -3.70 -1.37 -8.90
CA PHE A 103 -4.93 -0.65 -9.27
C PHE A 103 -4.82 -0.04 -10.67
N VAL A 104 -4.62 -0.91 -11.65
CA VAL A 104 -4.48 -0.59 -13.07
C VAL A 104 -5.46 -1.44 -13.88
N GLY A 105 -5.65 -1.08 -15.15
CA GLY A 105 -6.54 -1.82 -16.04
C GLY A 105 -7.94 -1.97 -15.43
N PRO A 106 -8.43 -3.20 -15.17
CA PRO A 106 -9.75 -3.43 -14.57
C PRO A 106 -9.97 -2.76 -13.20
N LEU A 107 -8.90 -2.57 -12.42
CA LEU A 107 -8.96 -1.99 -11.06
C LEU A 107 -8.64 -0.49 -11.03
N VAL A 108 -8.55 0.18 -12.19
CA VAL A 108 -8.20 1.61 -12.27
C VAL A 108 -9.15 2.52 -11.48
N HIS A 109 -10.41 2.13 -11.33
CA HIS A 109 -11.39 2.87 -10.53
C HIS A 109 -11.02 2.89 -9.03
N LEU A 110 -10.27 1.90 -8.53
CA LEU A 110 -9.75 1.88 -7.17
C LEU A 110 -8.54 2.80 -6.99
N PHE A 111 -7.80 3.09 -8.07
CA PHE A 111 -6.71 4.05 -8.03
C PHE A 111 -7.21 5.45 -7.67
N GLN A 112 -8.38 5.86 -8.16
CA GLN A 112 -8.99 7.14 -7.78
C GLN A 112 -9.21 7.26 -6.26
N LYS A 113 -9.57 6.16 -5.59
CA LYS A 113 -9.70 6.12 -4.12
C LYS A 113 -8.34 6.22 -3.43
N LEU A 114 -7.31 5.60 -4.00
CA LEU A 114 -5.93 5.73 -3.54
C LEU A 114 -5.45 7.19 -3.63
N GLU A 115 -5.79 7.89 -4.72
CA GLU A 115 -5.45 9.31 -4.90
C GLU A 115 -6.14 10.21 -3.87
N VAL A 116 -7.40 9.90 -3.51
CA VAL A 116 -8.13 10.63 -2.47
C VAL A 116 -7.43 10.46 -1.12
N LEU A 117 -7.07 9.23 -0.73
CA LEU A 117 -6.31 8.98 0.52
C LEU A 117 -4.94 9.66 0.47
N PHE A 118 -4.26 9.59 -0.67
CA PHE A 118 -2.98 10.26 -0.85
C PHE A 118 -3.07 11.77 -0.61
N GLU A 119 -4.04 12.47 -1.19
CA GLU A 119 -4.18 13.91 -0.97
C GLU A 119 -4.58 14.26 0.47
N GLN A 120 -5.37 13.41 1.14
CA GLN A 120 -5.74 13.58 2.55
C GLN A 120 -4.54 13.45 3.49
N GLU A 121 -3.68 12.44 3.24
CA GLU A 121 -2.54 12.13 4.11
C GLU A 121 -1.22 12.74 3.64
N LYS A 122 -1.22 13.46 2.52
CA LYS A 122 -0.02 14.01 1.86
C LYS A 122 0.88 14.79 2.81
N ALA A 123 0.30 15.66 3.64
CA ALA A 123 1.06 16.47 4.58
C ALA A 123 1.75 15.59 5.65
N THR A 124 1.02 14.63 6.21
CA THR A 124 1.54 13.65 7.18
C THR A 124 2.65 12.80 6.57
N LEU A 125 2.46 12.32 5.34
CA LEU A 125 3.42 11.52 4.62
C LEU A 125 4.71 12.31 4.29
N ARG A 126 4.59 13.61 3.93
CA ARG A 126 5.77 14.47 3.75
C ARG A 126 6.54 14.63 5.05
N GLU A 127 5.85 14.86 6.17
CA GLU A 127 6.51 14.98 7.48
C GLU A 127 7.16 13.66 7.93
N GLU A 128 6.54 12.52 7.64
CA GLU A 128 7.15 11.22 7.93
C GLU A 128 8.42 10.99 7.10
N VAL A 129 8.36 11.27 5.79
CA VAL A 129 9.53 11.22 4.91
C VAL A 129 10.62 12.15 5.44
N ARG A 130 10.25 13.37 5.82
CA ARG A 130 11.17 14.36 6.39
C ARG A 130 11.89 13.83 7.62
N LYS A 131 11.14 13.26 8.57
CA LYS A 131 11.69 12.68 9.81
C LYS A 131 12.64 11.51 9.56
N ARG A 132 12.30 10.63 8.62
CA ARG A 132 13.11 9.43 8.35
C ARG A 132 14.36 9.72 7.52
N VAL A 133 14.31 10.75 6.68
CA VAL A 133 15.30 10.98 5.61
C VAL A 133 16.15 12.24 5.87
N GLY A 134 15.71 13.11 6.79
CA GLY A 134 16.40 14.33 7.18
C GLY A 134 16.33 15.45 6.13
N LEU A 135 15.28 15.46 5.30
CA LEU A 135 15.04 16.47 4.25
C LEU A 135 14.45 17.78 4.80
#